data_AF-A0A453MVD8-F1
#
_entry.id   AF-A0A453MVD8-F1
#
_cell.length_a   1.000
_cell.length_b   1.000
_cell.length_c   1.000
_cell.angle_alpha   90.00
_cell.angle_beta   90.00
_cell.angle_gamma   90.00
#
_symmetry.space_group_name_H-M   'P 1'
#
loop_
_entity.id
_entity.type
_entity.pdbx_description
1 polymer ?
#
loop_
_entity_poly.entity_id
_entity_poly.type
_entity_poly.pdbx_seq_one_letter_code
_entity_poly.pdbx_strand_id
1 'polypeptide(L)'
;MSTDAGKKVYVVAMVIRVIYTGMYIVSKAAFDGGMNTFVFIFYRQAAASLLLLPLAILLERRNAPPMSLWLFTKIFMYALLGNTVSMNLHNMSLKYTSATVASATSNSIPVFTFLFAVLLHFEAIKLRTAAGTAKLAGVTLCVAGVLVIALYTGPPLNPLNHHRAFAAAMAGGKQGEWMKGTFLMLLANLTWSLWIVLQARLLTEYPNKLLATTLQCLLSTAQSLALAAAVTAFGKDMSVVWRLQLDVGLVAVAYSGFVVTGVSFYLQAWCIERRGPVFLAMTNPVGLVLTMFCSSFFLGEVVHLGSVLGGALLVAGLYSVLLGKSKEQQQPPPPGLAPASAASAVKQGCYSSNARNGDKEDKIKLEEKNIKMASQV
;
A
#
# COMPACT_ATOMS: atom_id res chain seq x y z
N MET A 1 11.14 29.29 9.92
CA MET A 1 11.59 28.13 9.10
C MET A 1 10.87 26.80 9.39
N SER A 2 10.26 26.59 10.56
CA SER A 2 9.51 25.35 10.90
C SER A 2 8.16 25.17 10.18
N THR A 3 7.46 26.28 9.87
CA THR A 3 6.15 26.28 9.22
C THR A 3 6.18 25.82 7.75
N ASP A 4 7.26 26.09 7.01
CA ASP A 4 7.41 25.70 5.60
C ASP A 4 7.67 24.18 5.45
N ALA A 5 8.49 23.61 6.33
CA ALA A 5 8.75 22.16 6.37
C ALA A 5 7.48 21.37 6.72
N GLY A 6 6.63 21.91 7.60
CA GLY A 6 5.33 21.32 7.91
C GLY A 6 4.44 21.23 6.66
N LYS A 7 4.23 22.35 5.97
CA LYS A 7 3.39 22.44 4.75
C LYS A 7 3.83 21.44 3.67
N LYS A 8 5.15 21.29 3.46
CA LYS A 8 5.70 20.34 2.48
C LYS A 8 5.25 18.89 2.74
N VAL A 9 5.22 18.46 4.01
CA VAL A 9 4.82 17.08 4.35
C VAL A 9 3.32 16.84 4.11
N TYR A 10 2.48 17.84 4.37
CA TYR A 10 1.05 17.75 4.02
C TYR A 10 0.83 17.68 2.51
N VAL A 11 1.52 18.53 1.73
CA VAL A 11 1.43 18.50 0.26
C VAL A 11 1.85 17.15 -0.30
N VAL A 12 2.97 16.59 0.16
CA VAL A 12 3.43 15.26 -0.28
C VAL A 12 2.42 14.18 0.12
N ALA A 13 1.85 14.24 1.32
CA ALA A 13 0.80 13.31 1.72
C ALA A 13 -0.43 13.39 0.80
N MET A 14 -0.84 14.59 0.39
CA MET A 14 -1.94 14.76 -0.58
C MET A 14 -1.60 14.22 -1.96
N VAL A 15 -0.37 14.45 -2.44
CA VAL A 15 0.12 13.87 -3.71
C VAL A 15 0.06 12.35 -3.66
N ILE A 16 0.48 11.73 -2.56
CA ILE A 16 0.36 10.28 -2.38
C ILE A 16 -1.11 9.84 -2.53
N ARG A 17 -2.05 10.54 -1.89
CA ARG A 17 -3.48 10.19 -2.01
C ARG A 17 -3.99 10.31 -3.43
N VAL A 18 -3.62 11.36 -4.15
CA VAL A 18 -3.96 11.53 -5.58
C VAL A 18 -3.40 10.38 -6.41
N ILE A 19 -2.16 9.94 -6.16
CA ILE A 19 -1.56 8.81 -6.89
C ILE A 19 -2.33 7.51 -6.63
N TYR A 20 -2.68 7.21 -5.38
CA TYR A 20 -3.46 6.00 -5.06
C TYR A 20 -4.89 6.07 -5.58
N THR A 21 -5.52 7.24 -5.55
CA THR A 21 -6.82 7.45 -6.19
C THR A 21 -6.72 7.17 -7.69
N GLY A 22 -5.73 7.75 -8.39
CA GLY A 22 -5.50 7.45 -9.81
C GLY A 22 -5.30 5.96 -10.07
N MET A 23 -4.62 5.24 -9.17
CA MET A 23 -4.40 3.80 -9.30
C MET A 23 -5.73 3.04 -9.31
N TYR A 24 -6.64 3.33 -8.37
CA TYR A 24 -7.95 2.67 -8.31
C TYR A 24 -8.77 2.94 -9.57
N ILE A 25 -8.82 4.19 -10.02
CA ILE A 25 -9.59 4.64 -11.18
C ILE A 25 -9.07 4.00 -12.47
N VAL A 26 -7.76 4.12 -12.73
CA VAL A 26 -7.15 3.66 -13.98
C VAL A 26 -7.10 2.12 -14.04
N SER A 27 -6.82 1.43 -12.91
CA SER A 27 -6.86 -0.04 -12.87
C SER A 27 -8.28 -0.56 -13.10
N LYS A 28 -9.29 0.06 -12.49
CA LYS A 28 -10.68 -0.31 -12.69
C LYS A 28 -11.12 -0.08 -14.15
N ALA A 29 -10.78 1.06 -14.74
CA ALA A 29 -11.04 1.34 -16.15
C ALA A 29 -10.38 0.31 -17.09
N ALA A 30 -9.14 -0.11 -16.80
CA ALA A 30 -8.47 -1.17 -17.57
C ALA A 30 -9.17 -2.52 -17.46
N PHE A 31 -9.66 -2.89 -16.27
CA PHE A 31 -10.38 -4.15 -16.06
C PHE A 31 -11.77 -4.14 -16.71
N ASP A 32 -12.47 -3.01 -16.68
CA ASP A 32 -13.75 -2.82 -17.37
C ASP A 32 -13.58 -2.79 -18.89
N GLY A 33 -12.42 -2.35 -19.38
CA GLY A 33 -12.00 -2.49 -20.78
C GLY A 33 -11.60 -3.91 -21.21
N GLY A 34 -11.70 -4.90 -20.31
CA GLY A 34 -11.46 -6.32 -20.63
C GLY A 34 -10.04 -6.81 -20.32
N MET A 35 -9.17 -5.99 -19.73
CA MET A 35 -7.80 -6.42 -19.40
C MET A 35 -7.81 -7.57 -18.37
N ASN A 36 -6.98 -8.59 -18.62
CA ASN A 36 -6.80 -9.67 -17.67
C ASN A 36 -6.03 -9.19 -16.43
N THR A 37 -6.59 -9.46 -15.24
CA THR A 37 -6.08 -9.00 -13.95
C THR A 37 -4.75 -9.64 -13.56
N PHE A 38 -4.53 -10.91 -13.93
CA PHE A 38 -3.27 -11.63 -13.65
C PHE A 38 -2.14 -11.11 -14.53
N VAL A 39 -2.43 -10.90 -15.81
CA VAL A 39 -1.47 -10.33 -16.78
C VAL A 39 -1.12 -8.88 -16.42
N PHE A 40 -2.10 -8.09 -15.98
CA PHE A 40 -1.87 -6.73 -15.46
C PHE A 40 -0.86 -6.71 -14.31
N ILE A 41 -0.98 -7.63 -13.35
CA ILE A 41 -0.07 -7.69 -12.19
C ILE A 41 1.33 -8.10 -12.62
N PHE A 42 1.44 -9.08 -13.51
CA PHE A 42 2.73 -9.47 -14.08
C PHE A 42 3.44 -8.26 -14.69
N TYR A 43 2.77 -7.52 -15.59
CA TYR A 43 3.38 -6.36 -16.24
C TYR A 43 3.68 -5.22 -15.25
N ARG A 44 2.81 -4.98 -14.27
CA ARG A 44 3.03 -3.99 -13.22
C ARG A 44 4.30 -4.32 -12.42
N GLN A 45 4.48 -5.58 -12.03
CA GLN A 45 5.64 -6.02 -11.26
C GLN A 45 6.91 -6.05 -12.10
N ALA A 46 6.82 -6.44 -13.37
CA ALA A 46 7.92 -6.37 -14.31
C ALA A 46 8.40 -4.92 -14.52
N ALA A 47 7.47 -3.97 -14.70
CA ALA A 47 7.78 -2.55 -14.82
C ALA A 47 8.44 -1.99 -13.55
N ALA A 48 7.94 -2.36 -12.38
CA ALA A 48 8.57 -2.00 -11.10
C ALA A 48 9.98 -2.59 -11.00
N SER A 49 10.17 -3.88 -11.26
CA SER A 49 11.48 -4.52 -11.26
C SER A 49 12.46 -3.88 -12.23
N LEU A 50 12.02 -3.51 -13.44
CA LEU A 50 12.85 -2.84 -14.44
C LEU A 50 13.40 -1.50 -13.94
N LEU A 51 12.61 -0.76 -13.14
CA LEU A 51 13.03 0.50 -12.55
C LEU A 51 13.87 0.30 -11.27
N LEU A 52 13.48 -0.62 -10.39
CA LEU A 52 14.12 -0.83 -9.09
C LEU A 52 15.48 -1.54 -9.21
N LEU A 53 15.61 -2.50 -10.14
CA LEU A 53 16.82 -3.31 -10.31
C LEU A 53 18.09 -2.48 -10.59
N PRO A 54 18.13 -1.58 -11.59
CA PRO A 54 19.31 -0.76 -11.84
C PRO A 54 19.63 0.14 -10.63
N LEU A 55 18.61 0.72 -9.99
CA LEU A 55 18.79 1.54 -8.79
C LEU A 55 19.40 0.74 -7.63
N ALA A 56 18.94 -0.49 -7.40
CA ALA A 56 19.46 -1.35 -6.35
C ALA A 56 20.91 -1.76 -6.60
N ILE A 57 21.24 -2.10 -7.86
CA ILE A 57 22.61 -2.47 -8.26
C ILE A 57 23.56 -1.28 -8.11
N LEU A 58 23.12 -0.06 -8.45
CA LEU A 58 23.97 1.13 -8.34
C LEU A 58 24.16 1.57 -6.88
N LEU A 59 23.11 1.52 -6.05
CA LEU A 59 23.11 2.11 -4.71
C LEU A 59 23.53 1.14 -3.60
N GLU A 60 23.22 -0.15 -3.71
CA GLU A 60 23.36 -1.10 -2.59
C GLU A 60 24.24 -2.33 -2.89
N ARG A 61 24.75 -2.51 -4.13
CA ARG A 61 25.56 -3.69 -4.51
C ARG A 61 26.79 -3.90 -3.65
N ARG A 62 27.48 -2.84 -3.21
CA ARG A 62 28.69 -2.94 -2.38
C ARG A 62 28.40 -3.36 -0.94
N ASN A 63 27.18 -3.14 -0.46
CA ASN A 63 26.78 -3.39 0.92
C ASN A 63 25.83 -4.58 1.05
N ALA A 64 25.70 -5.41 0.00
CA ALA A 64 24.78 -6.54 -0.03
C ALA A 64 25.26 -7.65 0.93
N PRO A 65 24.51 -8.00 1.98
CA PRO A 65 24.86 -9.13 2.84
C PRO A 65 24.77 -10.43 2.04
N PRO A 66 25.60 -11.43 2.36
CA PRO A 66 25.50 -12.75 1.75
C PRO A 66 24.11 -13.34 2.01
N MET A 67 23.44 -13.80 0.95
CA MET A 67 22.10 -14.39 1.05
C MET A 67 22.17 -15.89 1.34
N SER A 68 21.72 -16.28 2.53
CA SER A 68 21.42 -17.68 2.85
C SER A 68 20.17 -18.14 2.10
N LEU A 69 20.12 -19.42 1.72
CA LEU A 69 18.96 -20.06 1.11
C LEU A 69 17.69 -19.87 1.98
N TRP A 70 17.84 -19.95 3.31
CA TRP A 70 16.74 -19.75 4.24
C TRP A 70 16.15 -18.34 4.17
N LEU A 71 17.02 -17.32 4.10
CA LEU A 71 16.60 -15.93 3.97
C LEU A 71 15.94 -15.69 2.60
N PHE A 72 16.49 -16.28 1.54
CA PHE A 72 15.88 -16.22 0.21
C PHE A 72 14.47 -16.83 0.21
N THR A 73 14.28 -18.01 0.83
CA THR A 73 12.96 -18.64 0.97
C THR A 73 12.01 -17.77 1.80
N LYS A 74 12.47 -17.13 2.88
CA LYS A 74 11.66 -16.16 3.63
C LYS A 74 11.19 -14.99 2.74
N ILE A 75 12.13 -14.38 1.99
CA ILE A 75 11.82 -13.27 1.07
C ILE A 75 10.83 -13.72 -0.01
N PHE A 76 11.00 -14.93 -0.55
CA PHE A 76 10.08 -15.53 -1.52
C PHE A 76 8.67 -15.67 -0.95
N MET A 77 8.52 -16.17 0.28
CA MET A 77 7.22 -16.30 0.95
C MET A 77 6.59 -14.94 1.25
N TYR A 78 7.38 -13.94 1.62
CA TYR A 78 6.89 -12.58 1.83
C TYR A 78 6.45 -11.91 0.53
N ALA A 79 7.19 -12.12 -0.58
CA ALA A 79 6.78 -11.70 -1.91
C ALA A 79 5.49 -12.39 -2.35
N LEU A 80 5.34 -13.68 -2.06
CA LEU A 80 4.15 -14.46 -2.38
C LEU A 80 2.93 -13.92 -1.63
N LEU A 81 3.04 -13.73 -0.32
CA LEU A 81 1.93 -13.28 0.51
C LEU A 81 1.52 -11.84 0.20
N GLY A 82 2.49 -10.91 0.21
CA GLY A 82 2.23 -9.48 0.14
C GLY A 82 2.02 -8.97 -1.26
N ASN A 83 2.87 -9.36 -2.21
CA ASN A 83 2.76 -8.85 -3.56
C ASN A 83 1.84 -9.73 -4.39
N THR A 84 2.11 -11.04 -4.45
CA THR A 84 1.40 -11.91 -5.38
C THR A 84 -0.04 -12.15 -4.92
N VAL A 85 -0.27 -12.73 -3.74
CA VAL A 85 -1.62 -13.05 -3.25
C VAL A 85 -2.46 -11.79 -3.04
N SER A 86 -1.96 -10.82 -2.27
CA SER A 86 -2.75 -9.62 -1.96
C SER A 86 -3.09 -8.79 -3.21
N MET A 87 -2.12 -8.51 -4.09
CA MET A 87 -2.42 -7.71 -5.29
C MET A 87 -3.35 -8.47 -6.26
N ASN A 88 -3.25 -9.80 -6.36
CA ASN A 88 -4.18 -10.59 -7.16
C ASN A 88 -5.60 -10.54 -6.59
N LEU A 89 -5.77 -10.71 -5.28
CA LEU A 89 -7.06 -10.58 -4.62
C LEU A 89 -7.65 -9.16 -4.79
N HIS A 90 -6.81 -8.12 -4.69
CA HIS A 90 -7.22 -6.73 -4.88
C HIS A 90 -7.71 -6.45 -6.32
N ASN A 91 -6.95 -6.86 -7.32
CA ASN A 91 -7.34 -6.61 -8.71
C ASN A 91 -8.54 -7.48 -9.14
N MET A 92 -8.61 -8.72 -8.65
CA MET A 92 -9.76 -9.59 -8.89
C MET A 92 -11.02 -9.04 -8.20
N SER A 93 -10.92 -8.48 -7.00
CA SER A 93 -12.06 -7.84 -6.34
C SER A 93 -12.56 -6.61 -7.09
N LEU A 94 -11.68 -5.77 -7.65
CA LEU A 94 -12.05 -4.62 -8.49
C LEU A 94 -12.89 -4.99 -9.74
N LYS A 95 -12.85 -6.24 -10.20
CA LYS A 95 -13.79 -6.71 -11.25
C LYS A 95 -15.22 -6.85 -10.76
N TYR A 96 -15.39 -7.18 -9.49
CA TYR A 96 -16.68 -7.45 -8.86
C TYR A 96 -17.20 -6.30 -7.99
N THR A 97 -16.35 -5.32 -7.67
CA THR A 97 -16.70 -4.17 -6.85
C THR A 97 -16.22 -2.86 -7.47
N SER A 98 -16.54 -1.76 -6.82
CA SER A 98 -16.24 -0.41 -7.28
C SER A 98 -14.86 0.08 -6.81
N ALA A 99 -14.29 1.06 -7.51
CA ALA A 99 -13.11 1.77 -7.05
C ALA A 99 -13.35 2.44 -5.68
N THR A 100 -14.58 2.90 -5.44
CA THR A 100 -15.00 3.50 -4.17
C THR A 100 -14.91 2.51 -3.00
N VAL A 101 -15.39 1.28 -3.16
CA VAL A 101 -15.28 0.23 -2.13
C VAL A 101 -13.84 -0.16 -1.88
N ALA A 102 -13.03 -0.25 -2.94
CA ALA A 102 -11.59 -0.52 -2.81
C ALA A 102 -10.90 0.53 -1.93
N SER A 103 -11.15 1.81 -2.20
CA SER A 103 -10.60 2.89 -1.38
C SER A 103 -11.19 2.93 0.02
N ALA A 104 -12.48 2.62 0.20
CA ALA A 104 -13.12 2.63 1.51
C ALA A 104 -12.52 1.57 2.42
N THR A 105 -12.47 0.33 1.93
CA THR A 105 -11.92 -0.83 2.64
C THR A 105 -10.42 -0.66 2.95
N SER A 106 -9.66 0.10 2.16
CA SER A 106 -8.24 0.39 2.48
C SER A 106 -8.04 1.08 3.84
N ASN A 107 -9.05 1.79 4.36
CA ASN A 107 -9.01 2.38 5.71
C ASN A 107 -8.99 1.31 6.81
N SER A 108 -9.33 0.05 6.52
CA SER A 108 -9.21 -1.07 7.46
C SER A 108 -7.77 -1.55 7.64
N ILE A 109 -6.85 -1.22 6.70
CA ILE A 109 -5.47 -1.72 6.72
C ILE A 109 -4.77 -1.39 8.05
N PRO A 110 -4.76 -0.14 8.55
CA PRO A 110 -4.08 0.16 9.83
C PRO A 110 -4.71 -0.56 11.03
N VAL A 111 -6.02 -0.83 10.98
CA VAL A 111 -6.74 -1.58 12.03
C VAL A 111 -6.32 -3.05 12.02
N PHE A 112 -6.27 -3.69 10.84
CA PHE A 112 -5.79 -5.05 10.69
C PHE A 112 -4.30 -5.19 11.01
N THR A 113 -3.47 -4.23 10.61
CA THR A 113 -2.04 -4.18 10.98
C THR A 113 -1.89 -4.13 12.50
N PHE A 114 -2.69 -3.31 13.19
CA PHE A 114 -2.69 -3.28 14.65
C PHE A 114 -3.13 -4.62 15.26
N LEU A 115 -4.17 -5.26 14.73
CA LEU A 115 -4.63 -6.57 15.20
C LEU A 115 -3.52 -7.63 15.07
N PHE A 116 -2.86 -7.71 13.92
CA PHE A 116 -1.73 -8.64 13.72
C PHE A 116 -0.54 -8.31 14.62
N ALA A 117 -0.24 -7.03 14.84
CA ALA A 117 0.83 -6.63 15.77
C ALA A 117 0.56 -7.13 17.20
N VAL A 118 -0.70 -7.17 17.62
CA VAL A 118 -1.11 -7.72 18.92
C VAL A 118 -1.04 -9.25 18.92
N LEU A 119 -1.57 -9.91 17.89
CA LEU A 119 -1.55 -11.38 17.76
C LEU A 119 -0.12 -11.94 17.71
N LEU A 120 0.81 -11.22 17.08
CA LEU A 120 2.22 -11.59 17.00
C LEU A 120 3.04 -11.10 18.21
N HIS A 121 2.38 -10.60 19.25
CA HIS A 121 3.00 -10.07 20.48
C HIS A 121 4.03 -8.95 20.25
N PHE A 122 3.88 -8.16 19.18
CA PHE A 122 4.68 -6.95 18.97
C PHE A 122 4.10 -5.75 19.72
N GLU A 123 2.87 -5.87 20.19
CA GLU A 123 2.19 -4.83 20.93
C GLU A 123 1.28 -5.42 22.02
N ALA A 124 1.34 -4.86 23.22
CA ALA A 124 0.49 -5.27 24.33
C ALA A 124 -0.74 -4.35 24.42
N ILE A 125 -1.95 -4.92 24.42
CA ILE A 125 -3.16 -4.16 24.68
C ILE A 125 -3.42 -4.11 26.18
N LYS A 126 -3.37 -2.91 26.77
CA LYS A 126 -3.89 -2.67 28.11
C LYS A 126 -5.35 -2.22 28.02
N LEU A 127 -6.29 -3.18 28.03
CA LEU A 127 -7.73 -2.90 27.86
C LEU A 127 -8.32 -1.92 28.89
N ARG A 128 -7.69 -1.79 30.07
CA ARG A 128 -8.13 -0.88 31.12
C ARG A 128 -7.72 0.59 30.90
N THR A 129 -6.93 0.90 29.87
CA THR A 129 -6.51 2.28 29.58
C THR A 129 -7.43 2.94 28.54
N ALA A 130 -7.49 4.28 28.56
CA ALA A 130 -8.18 5.06 27.54
C ALA A 130 -7.63 4.81 26.11
N ALA A 131 -6.37 4.39 25.99
CA ALA A 131 -5.76 4.01 24.72
C ALA A 131 -6.22 2.61 24.25
N GLY A 132 -6.27 1.64 25.18
CA GLY A 132 -6.74 0.28 24.88
C GLY A 132 -8.22 0.23 24.48
N THR A 133 -9.06 0.99 25.18
CA THR A 133 -10.49 1.12 24.85
C THR A 133 -10.71 1.77 23.47
N ALA A 134 -9.97 2.84 23.14
CA ALA A 134 -10.02 3.47 21.82
C ALA A 134 -9.60 2.51 20.69
N LYS A 135 -8.59 1.67 20.92
CA LYS A 135 -8.16 0.63 19.97
C LYS A 135 -9.24 -0.43 19.75
N LEU A 136 -9.88 -0.91 20.83
CA LEU A 136 -10.96 -1.89 20.74
C LEU A 136 -12.20 -1.31 20.04
N ALA A 137 -12.57 -0.06 20.35
CA ALA A 137 -13.62 0.67 19.64
C ALA A 137 -13.28 0.79 18.15
N GLY A 138 -12.01 1.04 17.81
CA GLY A 138 -11.57 1.10 16.43
C GLY A 138 -11.72 -0.21 15.65
N VAL A 139 -11.39 -1.34 16.29
CA VAL A 139 -11.58 -2.69 15.71
C VAL A 139 -13.06 -2.99 15.51
N THR A 140 -13.91 -2.72 16.50
CA THR A 140 -15.36 -2.98 16.40
C THR A 140 -16.04 -2.12 15.33
N LEU A 141 -15.71 -0.82 15.25
CA LEU A 141 -16.20 0.06 14.18
C LEU A 141 -15.72 -0.39 12.80
N CYS A 142 -14.48 -0.89 12.70
CA CYS A 142 -13.97 -1.43 11.45
C CYS A 142 -14.75 -2.67 11.01
N VAL A 143 -15.01 -3.62 11.91
CA VAL A 143 -15.83 -4.81 11.62
C VAL A 143 -17.24 -4.40 11.21
N ALA A 144 -17.86 -3.45 11.92
CA ALA A 144 -19.18 -2.92 11.57
C ALA A 144 -19.17 -2.28 10.16
N GLY A 145 -18.18 -1.45 9.84
CA GLY A 145 -18.06 -0.82 8.53
C GLY A 145 -17.90 -1.83 7.39
N VAL A 146 -17.10 -2.87 7.61
CA VAL A 146 -16.96 -3.99 6.66
C VAL A 146 -18.28 -4.70 6.42
N LEU A 147 -19.01 -5.03 7.49
CA LEU A 147 -20.31 -5.71 7.40
C LEU A 147 -21.34 -4.85 6.65
N VAL A 148 -21.35 -3.54 6.88
CA VAL A 148 -22.22 -2.61 6.16
C VAL A 148 -21.90 -2.60 4.66
N ILE A 149 -20.63 -2.52 4.24
CA ILE A 149 -20.26 -2.57 2.81
C ILE A 149 -20.69 -3.90 2.16
N ALA A 150 -20.52 -5.01 2.88
CA ALA A 150 -20.78 -6.34 2.36
C ALA A 150 -22.27 -6.68 2.27
N LEU A 151 -23.06 -6.31 3.27
CA LEU A 151 -24.45 -6.75 3.43
C LEU A 151 -25.48 -5.70 3.04
N TYR A 152 -25.12 -4.42 3.10
CA TYR A 152 -26.03 -3.31 2.83
C TYR A 152 -25.52 -2.49 1.64
N THR A 153 -26.12 -2.67 0.47
CA THR A 153 -25.82 -1.82 -0.70
C THR A 153 -26.52 -0.47 -0.56
N GLY A 154 -27.79 -0.44 -0.15
CA GLY A 154 -28.59 0.78 -0.03
C GLY A 154 -28.95 1.41 -1.38
N PRO A 155 -29.73 2.51 -1.40
CA PRO A 155 -30.13 3.17 -2.63
C PRO A 155 -28.93 3.81 -3.35
N PRO A 156 -28.98 3.90 -4.69
CA PRO A 156 -28.00 4.64 -5.47
C PRO A 156 -28.07 6.13 -5.16
N LEU A 157 -26.92 6.77 -4.90
CA LEU A 157 -26.84 8.22 -4.82
C LEU A 157 -26.76 8.80 -6.23
N ASN A 158 -27.40 9.95 -6.43
CA ASN A 158 -27.56 10.55 -7.75
C ASN A 158 -26.17 10.84 -8.36
N PRO A 159 -25.82 10.27 -9.53
CA PRO A 159 -24.52 10.52 -10.14
C PRO A 159 -24.39 12.01 -10.47
N LEU A 160 -23.29 12.63 -10.01
CA LEU A 160 -23.05 14.07 -10.11
C LEU A 160 -22.92 14.57 -11.56
N ASN A 161 -22.81 13.67 -12.55
CA ASN A 161 -22.71 14.03 -13.96
C ASN A 161 -23.33 12.96 -14.87
N HIS A 162 -23.94 13.37 -15.98
CA HIS A 162 -24.47 12.47 -17.02
C HIS A 162 -23.44 12.16 -18.12
N HIS A 163 -22.34 12.92 -18.21
CA HIS A 163 -21.26 12.65 -19.16
C HIS A 163 -20.25 11.62 -18.62
N ARG A 164 -20.16 10.47 -19.29
CA ARG A 164 -19.23 9.37 -18.98
C ARG A 164 -17.94 9.52 -19.80
N ALA A 165 -16.81 9.79 -19.14
CA ALA A 165 -15.51 9.92 -19.82
C ALA A 165 -14.96 8.57 -20.32
N PHE A 166 -15.18 7.50 -19.55
CA PHE A 166 -14.86 6.11 -19.92
C PHE A 166 -16.17 5.32 -19.96
N ALA A 167 -16.83 5.28 -21.13
CA ALA A 167 -18.09 4.55 -21.30
C ALA A 167 -17.85 3.04 -21.31
N ALA A 168 -17.86 2.40 -20.14
CA ALA A 168 -18.07 0.96 -19.99
C ALA A 168 -19.48 0.71 -19.46
N ALA A 169 -20.19 -0.27 -20.04
CA ALA A 169 -21.53 -0.65 -19.57
C ALA A 169 -21.44 -1.15 -18.12
N MET A 170 -22.25 -0.57 -17.23
CA MET A 170 -22.35 -1.05 -15.85
C MET A 170 -22.77 -2.52 -15.86
N ALA A 171 -21.85 -3.41 -15.49
CA ALA A 171 -22.22 -4.68 -14.90
C ALA A 171 -22.81 -4.35 -13.52
N GLY A 172 -24.12 -4.12 -13.48
CA GLY A 172 -24.91 -4.23 -12.25
C GLY A 172 -24.82 -5.67 -11.78
N GLY A 173 -23.71 -6.01 -11.14
CA GLY A 173 -23.43 -7.35 -10.66
C GLY A 173 -24.53 -7.77 -9.68
N LYS A 174 -24.98 -9.02 -9.78
CA LYS A 174 -25.93 -9.58 -8.82
C LYS A 174 -25.37 -9.38 -7.41
N GLN A 175 -26.23 -9.19 -6.41
CA GLN A 175 -25.83 -8.95 -5.01
C GLN A 175 -24.74 -9.94 -4.51
N GLY A 176 -24.78 -11.19 -4.96
CA GLY A 176 -23.75 -12.21 -4.65
C GLY A 176 -22.36 -11.92 -5.24
N GLU A 177 -22.27 -11.31 -6.43
CA GLU A 177 -21.00 -10.93 -7.05
C GLU A 177 -20.36 -9.75 -6.30
N TRP A 178 -21.16 -8.76 -5.91
CA TRP A 178 -20.70 -7.64 -5.09
C TRP A 178 -20.14 -8.10 -3.74
N MET A 179 -20.85 -9.03 -3.07
CA MET A 179 -20.40 -9.60 -1.80
C MET A 179 -19.09 -10.37 -1.97
N LYS A 180 -18.96 -11.15 -3.06
CA LYS A 180 -17.70 -11.84 -3.42
C LYS A 180 -16.56 -10.84 -3.63
N GLY A 181 -16.81 -9.74 -4.35
CA GLY A 181 -15.84 -8.66 -4.56
C GLY A 181 -15.38 -8.03 -3.25
N THR A 182 -16.33 -7.68 -2.38
CA THR A 182 -16.04 -7.09 -1.06
C THR A 182 -15.24 -8.07 -0.19
N PHE A 183 -15.62 -9.34 -0.15
CA PHE A 183 -14.89 -10.38 0.59
C PHE A 183 -13.44 -10.54 0.11
N LEU A 184 -13.24 -10.64 -1.22
CA LEU A 184 -11.91 -10.72 -1.82
C LEU A 184 -11.07 -9.47 -1.51
N MET A 185 -11.68 -8.29 -1.50
CA MET A 185 -11.01 -7.03 -1.15
C MET A 185 -10.53 -7.02 0.30
N LEU A 186 -11.36 -7.50 1.23
CA LEU A 186 -10.99 -7.59 2.65
C LEU A 186 -9.87 -8.60 2.88
N LEU A 187 -9.92 -9.74 2.18
CA LEU A 187 -8.85 -10.73 2.23
C LEU A 187 -7.54 -10.15 1.66
N ALA A 188 -7.63 -9.34 0.60
CA ALA A 188 -6.48 -8.59 0.09
C ALA A 188 -5.90 -7.64 1.16
N ASN A 189 -6.75 -6.87 1.84
CA ASN A 189 -6.31 -5.95 2.89
C ASN A 189 -5.75 -6.67 4.12
N LEU A 190 -6.30 -7.83 4.50
CA LEU A 190 -5.79 -8.68 5.58
C LEU A 190 -4.40 -9.23 5.25
N THR A 191 -4.24 -9.82 4.06
CA THR A 191 -2.95 -10.36 3.59
C THR A 191 -1.90 -9.25 3.44
N TRP A 192 -2.30 -8.09 2.93
CA TRP A 192 -1.45 -6.90 2.89
C TRP A 192 -1.01 -6.49 4.29
N SER A 193 -1.95 -6.38 5.22
CA SER A 193 -1.68 -5.96 6.61
C SER A 193 -0.74 -6.92 7.33
N LEU A 194 -0.92 -8.23 7.13
CA LEU A 194 0.00 -9.24 7.65
C LEU A 194 1.39 -9.09 7.05
N TRP A 195 1.48 -8.86 5.73
CA TRP A 195 2.75 -8.55 5.07
C TRP A 195 3.42 -7.30 5.66
N ILE A 196 2.67 -6.22 5.95
CA ILE A 196 3.22 -5.02 6.63
C ILE A 196 3.92 -5.39 7.94
N VAL A 197 3.26 -6.20 8.77
CA VAL A 197 3.77 -6.60 10.08
C VAL A 197 5.00 -7.51 9.96
N LEU A 198 4.98 -8.46 9.01
CA LEU A 198 6.11 -9.36 8.76
C LEU A 198 7.30 -8.66 8.10
N GLN A 199 7.05 -7.66 7.24
CA GLN A 199 8.12 -6.88 6.60
C GLN A 199 9.00 -6.18 7.63
N ALA A 200 8.42 -5.73 8.75
CA ALA A 200 9.20 -5.12 9.83
C ALA A 200 10.26 -6.08 10.39
N ARG A 201 9.94 -7.38 10.49
CA ARG A 201 10.91 -8.43 10.89
C ARG A 201 11.95 -8.68 9.81
N LEU A 202 11.53 -8.77 8.55
CA LEU A 202 12.46 -8.96 7.43
C LEU A 202 13.57 -7.91 7.44
N LEU A 203 13.19 -6.64 7.63
CA LEU A 203 14.13 -5.52 7.59
C LEU A 203 15.05 -5.43 8.80
N THR A 204 14.82 -6.23 9.85
CA THR A 204 15.79 -6.41 10.95
C THR A 204 16.86 -7.43 10.62
N GLU A 205 16.52 -8.48 9.88
CA GLU A 205 17.47 -9.51 9.41
C GLU A 205 18.22 -9.06 8.14
N TYR A 206 17.56 -8.28 7.27
CA TYR A 206 18.10 -7.79 6.00
C TYR A 206 17.89 -6.28 5.88
N PRO A 207 18.87 -5.46 6.33
CA PRO A 207 18.69 -4.02 6.47
C PRO A 207 18.66 -3.24 5.14
N ASN A 208 19.08 -3.87 4.04
CA ASN A 208 19.07 -3.27 2.70
C ASN A 208 17.67 -3.27 2.10
N LYS A 209 16.95 -2.17 2.34
CA LYS A 209 15.53 -2.03 2.00
C LYS A 209 15.28 -2.02 0.50
N LEU A 210 16.12 -1.34 -0.27
CA LEU A 210 15.94 -1.23 -1.72
C LEU A 210 16.21 -2.57 -2.39
N LEU A 211 17.27 -3.26 -1.99
CA LEU A 211 17.58 -4.59 -2.46
C LEU A 211 16.50 -5.60 -2.04
N ALA A 212 16.01 -5.57 -0.79
CA ALA A 212 14.90 -6.42 -0.34
C ALA A 212 13.63 -6.20 -1.19
N THR A 213 13.26 -4.95 -1.43
CA THR A 213 12.08 -4.60 -2.24
C THR A 213 12.26 -5.05 -3.69
N THR A 214 13.45 -4.84 -4.26
CA THR A 214 13.79 -5.28 -5.62
C THR A 214 13.70 -6.80 -5.74
N LEU A 215 14.25 -7.55 -4.79
CA LEU A 215 14.14 -9.01 -4.73
C LEU A 215 12.68 -9.44 -4.61
N GLN A 216 11.89 -8.81 -3.75
CA GLN A 216 10.46 -9.11 -3.63
C GLN A 216 9.69 -8.82 -4.92
N CYS A 217 9.99 -7.73 -5.64
CA CYS A 217 9.39 -7.42 -6.94
C CYS A 217 9.82 -8.44 -8.01
N LEU A 218 11.09 -8.83 -8.06
CA LEU A 218 11.58 -9.84 -9.00
C LEU A 218 10.93 -11.21 -8.77
N LEU A 219 10.89 -11.66 -7.51
CA LEU A 219 10.27 -12.93 -7.14
C LEU A 219 8.75 -12.88 -7.37
N SER A 220 8.10 -11.75 -7.07
CA SER A 220 6.68 -11.56 -7.37
C SER A 220 6.40 -11.50 -8.87
N THR A 221 7.31 -10.96 -9.69
CA THR A 221 7.20 -11.00 -11.16
C THR A 221 7.22 -12.45 -11.64
N ALA A 222 8.16 -13.27 -11.16
CA ALA A 222 8.23 -14.69 -11.50
C ALA A 222 6.99 -15.49 -11.03
N GLN A 223 6.54 -15.25 -9.79
CA GLN A 223 5.34 -15.88 -9.24
C GLN A 223 4.07 -15.47 -10.01
N SER A 224 3.95 -14.19 -10.35
CA SER A 224 2.80 -13.66 -11.10
C SER A 224 2.81 -14.14 -12.55
N LEU A 225 3.99 -14.30 -13.16
CA LEU A 225 4.14 -14.93 -14.47
C LEU A 225 3.67 -16.38 -14.44
N ALA A 226 4.13 -17.17 -13.46
CA ALA A 226 3.72 -18.56 -13.31
C ALA A 226 2.19 -18.69 -13.09
N LEU A 227 1.61 -17.83 -12.24
CA LEU A 227 0.17 -17.80 -12.00
C LEU A 227 -0.62 -17.37 -13.25
N ALA A 228 -0.21 -16.30 -13.93
CA ALA A 228 -0.85 -15.83 -15.14
C ALA A 228 -0.76 -16.87 -16.26
N ALA A 229 0.40 -17.53 -16.42
CA ALA A 229 0.60 -18.61 -17.38
C ALA A 229 -0.30 -19.82 -17.03
N ALA A 230 -0.35 -20.23 -15.77
CA ALA A 230 -1.22 -21.33 -15.34
C ALA A 230 -2.70 -21.02 -15.61
N VAL A 231 -3.18 -19.83 -15.25
CA VAL A 231 -4.59 -19.44 -15.47
C VAL A 231 -4.92 -19.30 -16.96
N THR A 232 -3.99 -18.80 -17.78
CA THR A 232 -4.22 -18.61 -19.22
C THR A 232 -4.00 -19.88 -20.04
N ALA A 233 -3.20 -20.84 -19.57
CA ALA A 233 -2.98 -22.14 -20.22
C ALA A 233 -4.26 -22.99 -20.28
N PHE A 234 -5.19 -22.80 -19.33
CA PHE A 234 -6.51 -23.44 -19.37
C PHE A 234 -7.52 -22.68 -20.25
N GLY A 235 -7.17 -21.51 -20.79
CA GLY A 235 -7.99 -20.71 -21.68
C GLY A 235 -7.74 -21.00 -23.17
N LYS A 236 -8.75 -20.79 -24.02
CA LYS A 236 -8.66 -21.11 -25.46
C LYS A 236 -7.75 -20.18 -26.28
N ASP A 237 -7.39 -18.99 -25.79
CA ASP A 237 -6.70 -17.95 -26.57
C ASP A 237 -5.46 -17.35 -25.86
N MET A 238 -4.42 -18.15 -25.68
CA MET A 238 -3.19 -17.74 -24.97
C MET A 238 -2.46 -16.57 -25.65
N SER A 239 -2.44 -16.44 -26.98
CA SER A 239 -1.69 -15.38 -27.66
C SER A 239 -2.36 -14.00 -27.59
N VAL A 240 -3.69 -13.95 -27.50
CA VAL A 240 -4.46 -12.70 -27.49
C VAL A 240 -4.46 -12.06 -26.10
N VAL A 241 -4.54 -12.87 -25.04
CA VAL A 241 -4.60 -12.39 -23.65
C VAL A 241 -3.29 -11.71 -23.19
N TRP A 242 -2.16 -12.11 -23.77
CA TRP A 242 -0.84 -11.55 -23.47
C TRP A 242 -0.42 -10.40 -24.40
N ARG A 243 -1.21 -10.12 -25.45
CA ARG A 243 -0.93 -8.96 -26.33
C ARG A 243 -1.31 -7.68 -25.60
N LEU A 244 -0.31 -6.94 -25.16
CA LEU A 244 -0.48 -5.60 -24.61
C LEU A 244 -0.76 -4.64 -25.77
N GLN A 245 -2.00 -4.14 -25.86
CA GLN A 245 -2.39 -3.14 -26.84
C GLN A 245 -1.99 -1.74 -26.33
N LEU A 246 -1.83 -0.76 -27.24
CA LEU A 246 -1.59 0.64 -26.87
C LEU A 246 -2.91 1.29 -26.40
N ASP A 247 -3.50 0.75 -25.34
CA ASP A 247 -4.81 1.12 -24.80
C ASP A 247 -4.71 1.64 -23.35
N VAL A 248 -5.87 1.85 -22.71
CA VAL A 248 -5.97 2.24 -21.30
C VAL A 248 -5.25 1.25 -20.38
N GLY A 249 -5.16 -0.03 -20.76
CA GLY A 249 -4.46 -1.07 -20.01
C GLY A 249 -2.95 -0.85 -19.96
N LEU A 250 -2.31 -0.45 -21.06
CA LEU A 250 -0.89 -0.10 -21.05
C LEU A 250 -0.61 1.12 -20.17
N VAL A 251 -1.44 2.16 -20.28
CA VAL A 251 -1.33 3.34 -19.41
C VAL A 251 -1.50 2.96 -17.94
N ALA A 252 -2.45 2.07 -17.64
CA ALA A 252 -2.67 1.55 -16.29
C ALA A 252 -1.46 0.81 -15.74
N VAL A 253 -0.83 -0.04 -16.56
CA VAL A 253 0.39 -0.78 -16.21
C VAL A 253 1.54 0.18 -15.95
N ALA A 254 1.81 1.11 -16.88
CA ALA A 254 2.91 2.05 -16.76
C ALA A 254 2.74 2.96 -15.53
N TYR A 255 1.54 3.50 -15.33
CA TYR A 255 1.20 4.31 -14.17
C TYR A 255 1.34 3.52 -12.85
N SER A 256 0.78 2.31 -12.79
CA SER A 256 0.79 1.50 -11.57
C SER A 256 2.16 0.89 -11.25
N GLY A 257 2.99 0.64 -12.26
CA GLY A 257 4.35 0.13 -12.09
C GLY A 257 5.32 1.23 -11.71
N PHE A 258 5.42 2.29 -12.53
CA PHE A 258 6.43 3.33 -12.34
C PHE A 258 6.04 4.36 -11.27
N VAL A 259 4.81 4.90 -11.34
CA VAL A 259 4.39 6.00 -10.46
C VAL A 259 3.99 5.45 -9.10
N VAL A 260 3.12 4.44 -9.05
CA VAL A 260 2.63 3.92 -7.76
C VAL A 260 3.74 3.14 -7.03
N THR A 261 4.38 2.17 -7.68
CA THR A 261 5.40 1.36 -6.99
C THR A 261 6.74 2.09 -6.88
N GLY A 262 7.15 2.86 -7.89
CA GLY A 262 8.42 3.59 -7.86
C GLY A 262 8.36 4.88 -7.02
N VAL A 263 7.50 5.82 -7.40
CA VAL A 263 7.47 7.18 -6.80
C VAL A 263 6.75 7.19 -5.45
N SER A 264 5.54 6.61 -5.35
CA SER A 264 4.75 6.73 -4.11
C SER A 264 5.41 6.06 -2.93
N PHE A 265 6.11 4.94 -3.14
CA PHE A 265 6.84 4.26 -2.08
C PHE A 265 7.92 5.16 -1.47
N TYR A 266 8.65 5.92 -2.29
CA TYR A 266 9.59 6.95 -1.84
C TYR A 266 8.91 8.07 -1.06
N LEU A 267 7.84 8.64 -1.62
CA LEU A 267 7.14 9.72 -0.96
C LEU A 267 6.55 9.28 0.38
N GLN A 268 6.04 8.05 0.48
CA GLN A 268 5.55 7.46 1.72
C GLN A 268 6.68 7.35 2.76
N ALA A 269 7.83 6.80 2.38
CA ALA A 269 9.00 6.69 3.26
C ALA A 269 9.40 8.02 3.85
N TRP A 270 9.50 9.01 2.98
CA TRP A 270 9.90 10.35 3.34
C TRP A 270 8.88 10.99 4.29
N CYS A 271 7.58 10.84 4.03
CA CYS A 271 6.52 11.32 4.92
C CYS A 271 6.58 10.65 6.31
N ILE A 272 6.80 9.34 6.33
CA ILE A 272 6.90 8.56 7.57
C ILE A 272 8.12 9.00 8.38
N GLU A 273 9.28 9.18 7.74
CA GLU A 273 10.50 9.61 8.42
C GLU A 273 10.32 11.00 9.05
N ARG A 274 9.54 11.88 8.42
CA ARG A 274 9.33 13.26 8.88
C ARG A 274 8.28 13.43 9.96
N ARG A 275 7.13 12.75 9.84
CA ARG A 275 5.95 12.96 10.71
C ARG A 275 5.47 11.68 11.39
N GLY A 276 6.20 10.59 11.20
CA GLY A 276 5.75 9.29 11.62
C GLY A 276 4.63 8.77 10.72
N PRO A 277 4.24 7.52 10.92
CA PRO A 277 3.29 6.86 10.05
C PRO A 277 1.83 6.95 10.48
N VAL A 278 1.58 7.29 11.75
CA VAL A 278 0.26 7.72 12.21
C VAL A 278 -0.21 8.90 11.36
N PHE A 279 0.69 9.85 11.06
CA PHE A 279 0.41 10.98 10.16
C PHE A 279 -0.02 10.53 8.77
N LEU A 280 0.74 9.62 8.15
CA LEU A 280 0.39 9.11 6.83
C LEU A 280 -0.97 8.40 6.86
N ALA A 281 -1.22 7.53 7.85
CA ALA A 281 -2.49 6.82 7.98
C ALA A 281 -3.69 7.78 8.16
N MET A 282 -3.55 8.89 8.90
CA MET A 282 -4.60 9.91 9.07
C MET A 282 -5.05 10.57 7.75
N THR A 283 -4.24 10.48 6.68
CA THR A 283 -4.58 11.02 5.36
C THR A 283 -5.33 10.03 4.47
N ASN A 284 -5.47 8.75 4.86
CA ASN A 284 -6.21 7.74 4.09
C ASN A 284 -7.66 8.15 3.75
N PRO A 285 -8.44 8.75 4.67
CA PRO A 285 -9.82 9.14 4.38
C PRO A 285 -9.95 10.17 3.26
N VAL A 286 -8.93 11.02 3.06
CA VAL A 286 -8.89 11.96 1.93
C VAL A 286 -8.85 11.20 0.59
N GLY A 287 -8.08 10.11 0.53
CA GLY A 287 -8.06 9.23 -0.64
C GLY A 287 -9.43 8.62 -0.95
N LEU A 288 -10.22 8.28 0.08
CA LEU A 288 -11.60 7.81 -0.10
C LEU A 288 -12.49 8.88 -0.74
N VAL A 289 -12.47 10.11 -0.20
CA VAL A 289 -13.29 11.21 -0.74
C VAL A 289 -12.90 11.54 -2.18
N LEU A 290 -11.59 11.62 -2.47
CA LEU A 290 -11.08 11.83 -3.83
C LEU A 290 -11.50 10.68 -4.77
N THR A 291 -11.40 9.43 -4.32
CA THR A 291 -11.78 8.28 -5.14
C THR A 291 -13.27 8.26 -5.40
N MET A 292 -14.12 8.59 -4.43
CA MET A 292 -15.57 8.67 -4.60
C MET A 292 -15.97 9.75 -5.61
N PHE A 293 -15.28 10.90 -5.59
CA PHE A 293 -15.47 11.94 -6.59
C PHE A 293 -15.00 11.45 -7.98
N CYS A 294 -13.74 11.04 -8.10
CA CYS A 294 -13.17 10.62 -9.37
C CYS A 294 -13.88 9.40 -9.98
N SER A 295 -14.35 8.45 -9.18
CA SER A 295 -15.06 7.26 -9.68
C SER A 295 -16.41 7.63 -10.29
N SER A 296 -17.13 8.57 -9.66
CA SER A 296 -18.39 9.09 -10.19
C SER A 296 -18.18 9.87 -11.49
N PHE A 297 -17.13 10.69 -11.59
CA PHE A 297 -16.86 11.51 -12.78
C PHE A 297 -16.22 10.74 -13.95
N PHE A 298 -15.19 9.92 -13.70
CA PHE A 298 -14.43 9.25 -14.77
C PHE A 298 -15.05 7.91 -15.18
N LEU A 299 -15.44 7.08 -14.21
CA LEU A 299 -16.01 5.75 -14.49
C LEU A 299 -17.54 5.76 -14.57
N GLY A 300 -18.21 6.81 -14.10
CA GLY A 300 -19.66 6.83 -13.99
C GLY A 300 -20.20 5.84 -12.95
N GLU A 301 -19.37 5.44 -11.98
CA GLU A 301 -19.80 4.54 -10.91
C GLU A 301 -20.87 5.23 -10.05
N VAL A 302 -22.00 4.55 -9.86
CA VAL A 302 -23.03 4.99 -8.94
C VAL A 302 -22.59 4.65 -7.53
N VAL A 303 -22.37 5.68 -6.70
CA VAL A 303 -21.99 5.51 -5.30
C VAL A 303 -23.23 5.09 -4.53
N HIS A 304 -23.16 3.95 -3.86
CA HIS A 304 -24.28 3.43 -3.09
C HIS A 304 -24.18 3.88 -1.63
N LEU A 305 -25.33 4.11 -0.98
CA LEU A 305 -25.39 4.58 0.41
C LEU A 305 -24.61 3.67 1.37
N GLY A 306 -24.62 2.36 1.14
CA GLY A 306 -23.87 1.38 1.91
C GLY A 306 -22.36 1.57 1.89
N SER A 307 -21.81 1.97 0.73
CA SER A 307 -20.38 2.28 0.62
C SER A 307 -20.01 3.56 1.37
N VAL A 308 -20.91 4.55 1.43
CA VAL A 308 -20.72 5.79 2.19
C VAL A 308 -20.78 5.52 3.69
N LEU A 309 -21.83 4.84 4.16
CA LEU A 309 -22.00 4.51 5.58
C LEU A 309 -20.90 3.58 6.08
N GLY A 310 -20.59 2.52 5.33
CA GLY A 310 -19.51 1.60 5.67
C GLY A 310 -18.15 2.27 5.60
N GLY A 311 -17.91 3.14 4.62
CA GLY A 311 -16.72 3.99 4.55
C GLY A 311 -16.56 4.91 5.76
N ALA A 312 -17.63 5.56 6.20
CA ALA A 312 -17.62 6.42 7.39
C ALA A 312 -17.26 5.62 8.66
N LEU A 313 -17.83 4.42 8.83
CA LEU A 313 -17.49 3.52 9.94
C LEU A 313 -16.03 3.07 9.91
N LEU A 314 -15.50 2.73 8.73
CA LEU A 314 -14.07 2.39 8.56
C LEU A 314 -13.15 3.55 8.90
N VAL A 315 -13.51 4.77 8.50
CA VAL A 315 -12.77 5.99 8.82
C VAL A 315 -12.82 6.27 10.33
N ALA A 316 -13.99 6.14 10.96
CA ALA A 316 -14.12 6.26 12.41
C ALA A 316 -13.28 5.21 13.15
N GLY A 317 -13.28 3.97 12.67
CA GLY A 317 -12.46 2.88 13.19
C GLY A 317 -10.97 3.17 13.12
N LEU A 318 -10.50 3.62 11.95
CA LEU A 318 -9.13 4.08 11.73
C LEU A 318 -8.74 5.17 12.74
N TYR A 319 -9.50 6.26 12.82
CA TYR A 319 -9.18 7.35 13.74
C TYR A 319 -9.20 6.91 15.20
N SER A 320 -10.11 6.02 15.61
CA SER A 320 -10.14 5.50 16.98
C SER A 320 -8.87 4.72 17.33
N VAL A 321 -8.36 3.87 16.43
CA VAL A 321 -7.06 3.18 16.64
C VAL A 321 -5.91 4.18 16.70
N LEU A 322 -5.87 5.15 15.78
CA LEU A 322 -4.80 6.16 15.74
C LEU A 322 -4.82 7.08 16.97
N LEU A 323 -5.99 7.42 17.50
CA LEU A 323 -6.15 8.16 18.75
C LEU A 323 -5.61 7.36 19.94
N GLY A 324 -5.90 6.05 19.99
CA GLY A 324 -5.33 5.17 21.02
C GLY A 324 -3.79 5.13 20.95
N LYS A 325 -3.22 5.07 19.75
CA LYS A 325 -1.77 5.14 19.52
C LYS A 325 -1.16 6.47 19.96
N SER A 326 -1.81 7.58 19.61
CA SER A 326 -1.33 8.91 19.99
C SER A 326 -1.32 9.10 21.51
N LYS A 327 -2.32 8.57 22.23
CA LYS A 327 -2.38 8.62 23.71
C LYS A 327 -1.29 7.79 24.38
N GLU A 328 -0.89 6.66 23.81
CA GLU A 328 0.23 5.86 24.33
C GLU A 328 1.58 6.56 24.18
N GLN A 329 1.78 7.30 23.08
CA GLN A 329 3.01 8.06 22.86
C GLN A 329 3.17 9.24 23.83
N GLN A 330 2.07 9.71 24.42
CA GLN A 330 2.06 10.80 25.40
C GLN A 330 2.31 10.32 26.84
N GLN A 331 2.28 9.02 27.12
CA GLN A 331 2.59 8.48 28.44
C GLN A 331 4.11 8.22 28.59
N PRO A 332 4.71 8.54 29.75
CA PRO A 332 6.12 8.26 29.99
C PRO A 332 6.37 6.74 29.92
N PRO A 333 7.50 6.31 29.33
CA PRO A 333 7.80 4.88 29.19
C PRO A 333 7.91 4.22 30.57
N PRO A 334 7.33 3.02 30.76
CA PRO A 334 7.52 2.27 32.00
C PRO A 334 9.00 1.92 32.19
N PRO A 335 9.54 1.91 33.44
CA PRO A 335 10.92 1.53 33.70
C PRO A 335 11.16 0.07 33.28
N GLY A 336 12.19 -0.17 32.44
CA GLY A 336 12.70 -1.52 32.19
C GLY A 336 12.20 -2.26 30.94
N LEU A 337 11.34 -1.67 30.11
CA LEU A 337 11.12 -2.18 28.75
C LEU A 337 11.75 -1.21 27.74
N ALA A 338 12.75 -1.69 27.00
CA ALA A 338 13.18 -1.02 25.77
C ALA A 338 11.93 -0.70 24.93
N PRO A 339 11.85 0.48 24.26
CA PRO A 339 10.65 0.89 23.56
C PRO A 339 10.35 -0.04 22.37
N ALA A 340 9.57 -1.09 22.63
CA ALA A 340 8.93 -1.95 21.63
C ALA A 340 7.81 -1.21 20.86
N SER A 341 7.54 0.05 21.23
CA SER A 341 6.53 0.93 20.62
C SER A 341 6.86 1.38 19.18
N ALA A 342 8.04 1.04 18.66
CA ALA A 342 8.44 1.35 17.28
C ALA A 342 8.14 0.22 16.25
N ALA A 343 7.54 -0.90 16.65
CA ALA A 343 7.23 -2.01 15.75
C ALA A 343 5.93 -1.82 14.94
N SER A 344 5.09 -0.84 15.30
CA SER A 344 3.73 -0.65 14.74
C SER A 344 3.56 0.66 13.97
N ALA A 345 4.69 1.28 13.64
CA ALA A 345 4.77 2.50 12.89
C ALA A 345 5.44 2.19 11.55
N VAL A 346 4.68 1.67 10.58
CA VAL A 346 4.97 1.66 9.13
C VAL A 346 6.44 1.97 8.80
N LYS A 347 7.37 1.05 9.07
CA LYS A 347 8.69 1.10 8.41
C LYS A 347 8.55 0.55 6.97
N GLN A 348 7.50 0.99 6.29
CA GLN A 348 7.14 0.76 4.90
C GLN A 348 6.77 2.10 4.24
N GLY A 349 7.77 2.96 4.11
CA GLY A 349 8.33 3.26 2.78
C GLY A 349 9.85 3.25 3.02
N CYS A 350 10.71 2.54 2.30
CA CYS A 350 11.02 2.52 0.87
C CYS A 350 11.58 3.85 0.36
N TYR A 351 12.91 3.98 0.40
CA TYR A 351 13.79 5.01 -0.20
C TYR A 351 14.34 6.14 0.68
N SER A 352 15.68 6.08 0.78
CA SER A 352 16.63 7.12 1.19
C SER A 352 16.79 7.42 2.67
N SER A 353 17.61 6.60 3.35
CA SER A 353 18.37 7.10 4.51
C SER A 353 19.81 6.57 4.60
N ASN A 354 20.44 6.18 3.47
CA ASN A 354 21.89 5.96 3.45
C ASN A 354 22.67 6.94 2.56
N ALA A 355 22.01 7.73 1.71
CA ALA A 355 22.71 8.75 0.92
C ALA A 355 23.17 9.95 1.77
N ARG A 356 22.49 10.25 2.89
CA ARG A 356 22.82 11.45 3.71
C ARG A 356 23.95 11.23 4.72
N ASN A 357 24.26 9.98 5.08
CA ASN A 357 25.43 9.66 5.90
C ASN A 357 26.67 9.39 5.06
N GLY A 358 26.53 8.74 3.89
CA GLY A 358 27.66 8.59 2.95
C GLY A 358 28.20 9.93 2.45
N ASP A 359 27.32 10.87 2.07
CA ASP A 359 27.72 12.19 1.58
C ASP A 359 28.27 13.12 2.68
N LYS A 360 28.01 12.82 3.96
CA LYS A 360 28.63 13.51 5.10
C LYS A 360 29.97 12.90 5.47
N GLU A 361 30.08 11.57 5.50
CA GLU A 361 31.35 10.89 5.76
C GLU A 361 32.35 11.12 4.62
N ASP A 362 31.90 11.16 3.37
CA ASP A 362 32.77 11.44 2.22
C ASP A 362 33.18 12.92 2.18
N LYS A 363 32.31 13.86 2.58
CA LYS A 363 32.71 15.28 2.76
C LYS A 363 33.68 15.50 3.91
N ILE A 364 33.46 14.83 5.05
CA ILE A 364 34.38 14.90 6.21
C ILE A 364 35.72 14.26 5.85
N LYS A 365 35.74 13.15 5.11
CA LYS A 365 36.98 12.51 4.63
C LYS A 365 37.68 13.35 3.56
N LEU A 366 36.95 14.08 2.71
CA LEU A 366 37.54 15.02 1.74
C LEU A 366 38.15 16.25 2.45
N GLU A 367 37.47 16.80 3.46
CA GLU A 367 37.99 17.90 4.27
C GLU A 367 39.22 17.47 5.08
N GLU A 368 39.19 16.30 5.75
CA GLU A 368 40.37 15.79 6.47
C GLU A 368 41.57 15.52 5.55
N LYS A 369 41.32 15.05 4.33
CA LYS A 369 42.38 14.82 3.33
C LYS A 369 42.97 16.14 2.80
N ASN A 370 42.14 17.17 2.61
CA ASN A 370 42.60 18.49 2.19
C ASN A 370 43.35 19.23 3.29
N ILE A 371 42.95 19.08 4.56
CA ILE A 371 43.67 19.65 5.70
C ILE A 371 45.04 18.98 5.89
N LYS A 372 45.15 17.66 5.70
CA LYS A 372 46.43 16.93 5.76
C LYS A 372 47.38 17.25 4.62
N MET A 373 46.88 17.55 3.41
CA MET A 373 47.72 18.03 2.30
C MET A 373 48.19 19.47 2.50
N ALA A 374 47.37 20.33 3.12
CA ALA A 374 47.75 21.72 3.40
C ALA A 374 48.76 21.87 4.56
N SER A 375 48.99 20.83 5.38
CA SER A 375 49.99 20.84 6.46
C SER A 375 51.32 20.18 6.07
N GLN A 376 51.50 19.80 4.80
CA GLN A 376 52.74 19.20 4.27
C GLN A 376 53.41 20.05 3.17
N VAL A 377 52.94 21.29 2.99
CA VAL A 377 53.59 22.38 2.25
C VAL A 377 53.95 23.46 3.27
#